data_AF-A0A7S0EZK5-F1
#
_entry.id   AF-A0A7S0EZK5-F1
#
_cell.length_a   1.000
_cell.length_b   1.000
_cell.length_c   1.000
_cell.angle_alpha   90.00
_cell.angle_beta   90.00
_cell.angle_gamma   90.00
#
_symmetry.space_group_name_H-M   'P 1'
#
loop_
_entity.id
_entity.type
_entity.pdbx_description
1 polymer ?
#
loop_
_entity_poly.entity_id
_entity_poly.type
_entity_poly.pdbx_seq_one_letter_code
_entity_poly.pdbx_strand_id
1 'polypeptide(L)'
;SGDLLSTARSGWWSTCMQLLVLAALTLTTSLLRVPPHHHGARTMPPTARAATAVASGAVPDDDLALYESMMEVAAAEDTALGRGLKQGLGVLTQALRLYGEDKVVTAFNGGKDAVVVLHLMRAALAHHRRQNPAEAGAEPRRGQRVIFFE
;
A
#
# COMPACT_ATOMS: atom_id res chain seq x y z
N SER A 1 -7.19 -43.22 -17.39
CA SER A 1 -8.07 -42.71 -16.33
C SER A 1 -7.23 -42.08 -15.23
N GLY A 2 -6.96 -40.77 -15.29
CA GLY A 2 -6.04 -40.13 -14.36
C GLY A 2 -6.13 -38.60 -14.23
N ASP A 3 -7.00 -37.91 -14.98
CA ASP A 3 -6.97 -36.43 -15.06
C ASP A 3 -8.18 -35.70 -14.42
N LEU A 4 -9.08 -36.40 -13.73
CA LEU A 4 -10.30 -35.78 -13.18
C LEU A 4 -10.23 -35.45 -11.67
N LEU A 5 -9.15 -35.81 -10.97
CA LEU A 5 -9.03 -35.58 -9.51
C LEU A 5 -8.11 -34.43 -9.11
N SER A 6 -7.30 -33.89 -10.03
CA SER A 6 -6.36 -32.79 -9.73
C SER A 6 -7.05 -31.41 -9.76
N THR A 7 -8.01 -31.21 -10.66
CA THR A 7 -8.65 -29.91 -10.89
C THR A 7 -9.71 -29.56 -9.83
N ALA A 8 -10.17 -30.53 -9.03
CA ALA A 8 -11.19 -30.30 -8.01
C ALA A 8 -10.64 -29.72 -6.69
N ARG A 9 -9.32 -29.80 -6.44
CA ARG A 9 -8.72 -29.36 -5.16
C ARG A 9 -8.32 -27.88 -5.12
N SER A 10 -8.22 -27.20 -6.27
CA SER A 10 -7.79 -25.79 -6.33
C SER A 10 -8.93 -24.77 -6.19
N GLY A 11 -10.18 -25.16 -6.46
CA GLY A 11 -11.34 -24.26 -6.38
C GLY A 11 -11.86 -24.01 -4.96
N TRP A 12 -11.65 -24.95 -4.04
CA TRP A 12 -12.23 -24.90 -2.69
C TRP A 12 -11.45 -23.98 -1.73
N TRP A 13 -10.15 -23.80 -1.98
CA TRP A 13 -9.30 -22.94 -1.15
C TRP A 13 -9.52 -21.45 -1.48
N SER A 14 -9.81 -21.15 -2.76
CA SER A 14 -10.07 -19.79 -3.22
C SER A 14 -11.42 -19.26 -2.75
N THR A 15 -12.46 -20.12 -2.75
CA THR A 15 -13.80 -19.76 -2.24
C THR A 15 -13.85 -19.67 -0.71
N CYS A 16 -13.13 -20.53 0.02
CA CYS A 16 -13.02 -20.40 1.49
C CYS A 16 -12.27 -19.12 1.91
N MET A 17 -11.21 -18.71 1.21
CA MET A 17 -10.52 -17.44 1.53
C MET A 17 -11.37 -16.21 1.17
N GLN A 18 -12.12 -16.23 0.06
CA GLN A 18 -13.02 -15.13 -0.31
C GLN A 18 -14.19 -14.98 0.68
N LEU A 19 -14.73 -16.09 1.19
CA LEU A 19 -15.76 -16.07 2.23
C LEU A 19 -15.22 -15.54 3.58
N LEU A 20 -13.95 -15.80 3.90
CA LEU A 20 -13.30 -15.28 5.12
C LEU A 20 -13.06 -13.76 5.07
N VAL A 21 -12.71 -13.21 3.90
CA VAL A 21 -12.53 -11.75 3.70
C VAL A 21 -13.89 -11.02 3.73
N LEU A 22 -14.95 -11.61 3.19
CA LEU A 22 -16.31 -11.05 3.23
C LEU A 22 -16.98 -11.15 4.62
N ALA A 23 -16.70 -12.20 5.40
CA ALA A 23 -17.17 -12.32 6.79
C ALA A 23 -16.51 -11.30 7.72
N ALA A 24 -15.23 -10.98 7.52
CA ALA A 24 -14.52 -9.96 8.29
C ALA A 24 -15.03 -8.52 8.04
N LEU A 25 -15.55 -8.24 6.83
CA LEU A 25 -16.14 -6.95 6.46
C LEU A 25 -17.59 -6.79 6.95
N THR A 26 -18.31 -7.88 7.22
CA THR A 26 -19.69 -7.82 7.72
C THR A 26 -19.80 -7.85 9.25
N LEU A 27 -18.81 -8.40 9.96
CA LEU A 27 -18.82 -8.38 11.43
C LEU A 27 -18.46 -7.01 12.03
N THR A 28 -17.73 -6.15 11.29
CA THR A 28 -17.38 -4.80 11.75
C THR A 28 -18.50 -3.77 11.57
N THR A 29 -19.49 -4.04 10.71
CA THR A 29 -20.65 -3.15 10.53
C THR A 29 -21.75 -3.36 11.58
N SER A 30 -21.77 -4.50 12.29
CA SER A 30 -22.78 -4.77 13.33
C SER A 30 -22.47 -4.19 14.71
N LEU A 31 -21.27 -3.66 14.96
CA LEU A 31 -20.88 -3.09 16.27
C LEU A 31 -20.97 -1.56 16.36
N LEU A 32 -21.44 -0.88 15.30
CA LEU A 32 -21.56 0.59 15.26
C LEU A 32 -23.00 1.12 15.34
N ARG A 33 -23.95 0.32 15.87
CA ARG A 33 -25.30 0.82 16.14
C ARG A 33 -25.33 1.64 17.44
N VAL A 34 -24.93 2.90 17.34
CA VAL A 34 -25.09 3.92 18.38
C VAL A 34 -26.57 4.34 18.46
N PRO A 35 -27.18 4.48 19.66
CA PRO A 35 -28.56 4.91 19.80
C PRO A 35 -28.74 6.41 19.47
N PRO A 36 -29.95 6.86 19.09
CA PRO A 36 -30.17 8.24 18.69
C PRO A 36 -30.29 9.14 19.92
N HIS A 37 -29.43 10.15 20.01
CA HIS A 37 -29.68 11.31 20.86
C HIS A 37 -30.02 12.51 19.97
N HIS A 38 -31.21 13.05 20.22
CA HIS A 38 -31.77 14.21 19.54
C HIS A 38 -31.06 15.53 19.91
N HIS A 39 -31.23 16.50 19.00
CA HIS A 39 -31.11 17.96 19.13
C HIS A 39 -29.75 18.63 18.87
N GLY A 40 -29.75 19.49 17.85
CA GLY A 40 -28.84 20.63 17.73
C GLY A 40 -28.30 20.88 16.32
N ALA A 41 -29.14 21.37 15.41
CA ALA A 41 -28.68 21.85 14.11
C ALA A 41 -27.72 23.04 14.29
N ARG A 42 -26.47 22.88 13.83
CA ARG A 42 -25.56 24.01 13.57
C ARG A 42 -24.84 23.76 12.25
N THR A 43 -25.36 24.38 11.20
CA THR A 43 -24.72 24.43 9.88
C THR A 43 -23.42 25.22 10.00
N MET A 44 -22.28 24.57 9.76
CA MET A 44 -21.04 25.24 9.40
C MET A 44 -20.73 24.98 7.92
N PRO A 45 -20.20 25.98 7.19
CA PRO A 45 -19.87 25.83 5.79
C PRO A 45 -18.65 24.90 5.61
N PRO A 46 -18.55 24.17 4.48
CA PRO A 46 -17.38 23.36 4.21
C PRO A 46 -16.23 24.28 3.78
N THR A 47 -15.36 24.66 4.71
CA THR A 47 -13.99 25.03 4.37
C THR A 47 -13.28 23.75 3.93
N ALA A 48 -13.34 23.47 2.63
CA ALA A 48 -12.48 22.51 1.98
C ALA A 48 -11.03 22.98 2.18
N ARG A 49 -10.37 22.45 3.20
CA ARG A 49 -8.96 22.67 3.44
C ARG A 49 -8.24 21.92 2.34
N ALA A 50 -7.80 22.66 1.31
CA ALA A 50 -6.97 22.12 0.24
C ALA A 50 -5.85 21.29 0.87
N ALA A 51 -5.78 20.01 0.51
CA ALA A 51 -4.71 19.13 0.92
C ALA A 51 -3.40 19.73 0.38
N THR A 52 -2.64 20.37 1.27
CA THR A 52 -1.29 20.81 0.95
C THR A 52 -0.48 19.56 0.62
N ALA A 53 -0.24 19.33 -0.66
CA ALA A 53 0.73 18.36 -1.11
C ALA A 53 2.07 18.77 -0.51
N VAL A 54 2.50 18.07 0.54
CA VAL A 54 3.85 18.21 1.07
C VAL A 54 4.77 17.70 -0.02
N ALA A 55 5.32 18.64 -0.80
CA ALA A 55 6.36 18.36 -1.75
C ALA A 55 7.57 17.82 -0.97
N SER A 56 7.83 16.52 -1.09
CA SER A 56 9.07 15.94 -0.59
C SER A 56 10.21 16.52 -1.42
N GLY A 57 10.99 17.41 -0.80
CA GLY A 57 12.27 17.89 -1.32
C GLY A 57 13.23 16.73 -1.58
N ALA A 58 14.26 16.99 -2.38
CA ALA A 58 15.30 16.06 -2.80
C ALA A 58 15.60 15.01 -1.73
N VAL A 59 15.25 13.76 -2.03
CA VAL A 59 15.40 12.64 -1.11
C VAL A 59 16.89 12.25 -1.09
N PRO A 60 17.58 12.33 0.06
CA PRO A 60 18.96 11.85 0.20
C PRO A 60 19.03 10.34 -0.07
N ASP A 61 20.23 9.79 -0.28
CA ASP A 61 20.52 8.35 -0.49
C ASP A 61 19.84 7.38 0.51
N ASP A 62 19.32 7.90 1.63
CA ASP A 62 18.65 7.19 2.73
C ASP A 62 17.50 6.26 2.31
N ASP A 63 16.72 6.59 1.27
CA ASP A 63 15.58 5.76 0.87
C ASP A 63 15.99 4.49 0.10
N LEU A 64 17.13 4.54 -0.60
CA LEU A 64 17.70 3.33 -1.22
C LEU A 64 18.31 2.43 -0.15
N ALA A 65 19.02 3.02 0.83
CA ALA A 65 19.52 2.28 1.99
C ALA A 65 18.38 1.62 2.79
N LEU A 66 17.22 2.28 2.90
CA LEU A 66 16.02 1.69 3.50
C LEU A 66 15.57 0.42 2.74
N TYR A 67 15.55 0.45 1.41
CA TYR A 67 15.21 -0.73 0.61
C TYR A 67 16.18 -1.88 0.86
N GLU A 68 17.49 -1.58 0.88
CA GLU A 68 18.53 -2.58 1.10
C GLU A 68 18.41 -3.23 2.48
N SER A 69 18.22 -2.44 3.55
CA SER A 69 18.01 -2.96 4.90
C SER A 69 16.76 -3.82 5.03
N MET A 70 15.64 -3.44 4.39
CA MET A 70 14.42 -4.25 4.38
C MET A 70 14.62 -5.57 3.63
N MET A 71 15.39 -5.56 2.53
CA MET A 71 15.71 -6.76 1.77
C MET A 71 16.69 -7.68 2.50
N GLU A 72 17.62 -7.13 3.30
CA GLU A 72 18.49 -7.90 4.18
C GLU A 72 17.67 -8.67 5.22
N VAL A 73 16.74 -7.99 5.91
CA VAL A 73 15.80 -8.64 6.86
C VAL A 73 14.95 -9.69 6.13
N ALA A 74 14.47 -9.37 4.93
CA ALA A 74 13.67 -10.29 4.12
C ALA A 74 14.44 -11.54 3.64
N ALA A 75 15.77 -11.48 3.58
CA ALA A 75 16.63 -12.57 3.13
C ALA A 75 17.21 -13.39 4.28
N ALA A 76 17.56 -12.75 5.40
CA ALA A 76 18.20 -13.39 6.54
C ALA A 76 17.25 -14.26 7.37
N GLU A 77 15.95 -13.94 7.35
CA GLU A 77 14.97 -14.56 8.24
C GLU A 77 13.79 -15.20 7.49
N ASP A 78 13.52 -16.47 7.76
CA ASP A 78 12.21 -17.07 7.44
C ASP A 78 11.14 -16.72 8.50
N THR A 79 11.10 -15.44 8.88
CA THR A 79 10.10 -14.89 9.80
C THR A 79 8.87 -14.41 9.03
N ALA A 80 7.75 -14.26 9.73
CA ALA A 80 6.55 -13.67 9.16
C ALA A 80 6.81 -12.24 8.62
N LEU A 81 7.66 -11.48 9.31
CA LEU A 81 8.10 -10.16 8.87
C LEU A 81 8.92 -10.25 7.58
N GLY A 82 9.95 -11.10 7.54
CA GLY A 82 10.80 -11.27 6.35
C GLY A 82 10.00 -11.66 5.11
N ARG A 83 9.07 -12.63 5.24
CA ARG A 83 8.16 -13.02 4.15
C ARG A 83 7.24 -11.87 3.73
N GLY A 84 6.70 -11.13 4.70
CA GLY A 84 5.85 -9.96 4.45
C GLY A 84 6.58 -8.84 3.70
N LEU A 85 7.82 -8.54 4.10
CA LEU A 85 8.68 -7.56 3.42
C LEU A 85 8.98 -7.99 1.98
N LYS A 86 9.39 -9.24 1.78
CA LYS A 86 9.67 -9.80 0.45
C LYS A 86 8.46 -9.69 -0.47
N GLN A 87 7.28 -10.06 0.03
CA GLN A 87 6.04 -10.00 -0.73
C GLN A 87 5.63 -8.54 -1.02
N GLY A 88 5.62 -7.69 0.00
CA GLY A 88 5.19 -6.29 -0.12
C GLY A 88 6.08 -5.48 -1.07
N LEU A 89 7.40 -5.55 -0.88
CA LEU A 89 8.36 -4.90 -1.79
C LEU A 89 8.27 -5.50 -3.19
N GLY A 90 8.09 -6.82 -3.31
CA GLY A 90 7.89 -7.48 -4.60
C GLY A 90 6.70 -6.91 -5.37
N VAL A 91 5.54 -6.79 -4.72
CA VAL A 91 4.31 -6.24 -5.33
C VAL A 91 4.54 -4.79 -5.77
N LEU A 92 5.11 -3.94 -4.92
CA LEU A 92 5.31 -2.53 -5.22
C LEU A 92 6.33 -2.31 -6.33
N THR A 93 7.44 -3.04 -6.32
CA THR A 93 8.44 -3.01 -7.40
C THR A 93 7.83 -3.45 -8.74
N GLN A 94 7.00 -4.50 -8.74
CA GLN A 94 6.30 -4.92 -9.96
C GLN A 94 5.27 -3.87 -10.42
N ALA A 95 4.50 -3.28 -9.51
CA ALA A 95 3.54 -2.23 -9.85
C ALA A 95 4.24 -1.01 -10.47
N LEU A 96 5.35 -0.57 -9.88
CA LEU A 96 6.19 0.52 -10.41
C LEU A 96 6.77 0.17 -11.79
N ARG A 97 7.23 -1.05 -11.99
CA ARG A 97 7.73 -1.53 -13.29
C ARG A 97 6.63 -1.56 -14.36
N LEU A 98 5.41 -1.99 -14.02
CA LEU A 98 4.31 -2.17 -14.97
C LEU A 98 3.61 -0.86 -15.32
N TYR A 99 3.38 -0.01 -14.34
CA TYR A 99 2.57 1.20 -14.50
C TYR A 99 3.39 2.49 -14.52
N GLY A 100 4.63 2.44 -14.05
CA GLY A 100 5.48 3.62 -13.85
C GLY A 100 5.12 4.41 -12.59
N GLU A 101 6.09 5.15 -12.07
CA GLU A 101 5.92 6.02 -10.90
C GLU A 101 4.80 7.06 -11.08
N ASP A 102 4.54 7.48 -12.32
CA ASP A 102 3.49 8.43 -12.68
C ASP A 102 2.08 7.83 -12.73
N LYS A 103 1.89 6.54 -12.48
CA LYS A 103 0.55 5.93 -12.39
C LYS A 103 0.29 5.19 -11.09
N VAL A 104 1.32 4.99 -10.26
CA VAL A 104 1.17 4.42 -8.91
C VAL A 104 0.96 5.54 -7.89
N VAL A 105 0.01 5.36 -6.97
CA VAL A 105 -0.31 6.32 -5.91
C VAL A 105 -0.60 5.54 -4.63
N THR A 106 -0.09 6.02 -3.50
CA THR A 106 -0.37 5.45 -2.18
C THR A 106 -1.64 6.07 -1.62
N ALA A 107 -2.62 5.25 -1.24
CA ALA A 107 -3.79 5.71 -0.50
C ALA A 107 -3.46 5.65 1.00
N PHE A 108 -3.63 6.77 1.73
CA PHE A 108 -3.21 6.90 3.13
C PHE A 108 -4.33 7.47 4.02
N ASN A 109 -4.71 6.71 5.05
CA ASN A 109 -5.72 7.09 6.04
C ASN A 109 -5.14 7.30 7.45
N GLY A 110 -3.81 7.32 7.61
CA GLY A 110 -3.17 7.45 8.93
C GLY A 110 -3.16 6.18 9.78
N GLY A 111 -3.77 5.08 9.33
CA GLY A 111 -3.71 3.79 10.02
C GLY A 111 -2.31 3.17 9.99
N LYS A 112 -2.02 2.29 10.95
CA LYS A 112 -0.72 1.59 11.06
C LYS A 112 -0.32 0.89 9.74
N ASP A 113 -1.28 0.25 9.08
CA ASP A 113 -1.03 -0.50 7.86
C ASP A 113 -0.73 0.44 6.68
N ALA A 114 -1.39 1.59 6.63
CA ALA A 114 -1.11 2.63 5.64
C ALA A 114 0.28 3.25 5.84
N VAL A 115 0.73 3.40 7.09
CA VAL A 115 2.11 3.84 7.41
C VAL A 115 3.14 2.82 6.92
N VAL A 116 2.91 1.53 7.13
CA VAL A 116 3.79 0.48 6.60
C VAL A 116 3.87 0.55 5.08
N VAL A 117 2.72 0.62 4.39
CA VAL A 117 2.68 0.73 2.93
C VAL A 117 3.37 2.00 2.42
N LEU A 118 3.23 3.12 3.14
CA LEU A 118 3.90 4.38 2.81
C LEU A 118 5.43 4.18 2.75
N HIS A 119 6.02 3.56 3.78
CA HIS A 119 7.47 3.31 3.83
C HIS A 119 7.94 2.27 2.82
N LEU A 120 7.17 1.19 2.62
CA LEU A 120 7.49 0.20 1.58
C LEU A 120 7.50 0.82 0.18
N MET A 121 6.52 1.68 -0.12
CA MET A 121 6.44 2.36 -1.40
C MET A 121 7.57 3.36 -1.58
N ARG A 122 7.96 4.07 -0.51
CA ARG A 122 9.12 4.97 -0.51
C ARG A 122 10.40 4.24 -0.88
N ALA A 123 10.69 3.11 -0.22
CA ALA A 123 11.83 2.26 -0.49
C ALA A 123 11.80 1.67 -1.92
N ALA A 124 10.66 1.10 -2.33
CA ALA A 124 10.50 0.53 -3.66
C ALA A 124 10.65 1.57 -4.78
N LEU A 125 10.19 2.80 -4.56
CA LEU A 125 10.32 3.90 -5.52
C LEU A 125 11.79 4.31 -5.70
N ALA A 126 12.56 4.42 -4.61
CA ALA A 126 14.00 4.68 -4.70
C ALA A 126 14.73 3.58 -5.48
N HIS A 127 14.43 2.32 -5.18
CA HIS A 127 14.97 1.18 -5.93
C HIS A 127 14.60 1.22 -7.42
N HIS A 128 13.33 1.50 -7.74
CA HIS A 128 12.87 1.62 -9.13
C HIS A 128 13.60 2.73 -9.90
N ARG A 129 13.83 3.89 -9.28
CA ARG A 129 14.57 5.01 -9.88
C ARG A 129 16.04 4.70 -10.09
N ARG A 130 16.66 3.96 -9.17
CA ARG A 130 18.03 3.49 -9.33
C ARG A 130 18.18 2.58 -10.55
N GLN A 131 17.18 1.73 -10.80
CA GLN A 131 17.13 0.85 -11.97
C GLN A 131 16.78 1.59 -13.26
N ASN A 132 16.07 2.71 -13.17
CA ASN A 132 15.59 3.49 -14.31
C ASN A 132 16.03 4.96 -14.16
N PRO A 133 17.35 5.24 -14.26
CA PRO A 133 17.87 6.60 -14.08
C PRO A 133 17.23 7.58 -15.06
N ALA A 134 17.10 8.84 -14.63
CA ALA A 134 16.52 9.86 -15.48
C ALA A 134 17.50 10.17 -16.61
N GLU A 135 16.98 10.43 -17.81
CA GLU A 135 17.80 10.93 -18.91
C GLU A 135 18.35 12.32 -18.58
N ALA A 136 19.55 12.63 -19.09
CA ALA A 136 20.18 13.92 -18.85
C ALA A 136 19.29 15.06 -19.38
N GLY A 137 18.88 15.98 -18.50
CA GLY A 137 18.00 17.10 -18.84
C GLY A 137 16.50 16.81 -18.68
N ALA A 138 16.12 15.63 -18.17
CA ALA A 138 14.73 15.35 -17.80
C ALA A 138 14.29 16.19 -16.59
N GLU A 139 12.98 16.50 -16.56
CA GLU A 139 12.35 17.19 -15.43
C GLU A 139 12.62 16.49 -14.10
N PRO A 140 12.74 17.25 -12.98
CA PRO A 140 12.93 16.67 -11.67
C PRO A 140 11.84 15.66 -11.34
N ARG A 141 12.26 14.44 -10.93
CA ARG A 141 11.32 13.39 -10.54
C ARG A 141 10.52 13.83 -9.32
N ARG A 142 9.20 13.72 -9.41
CA ARG A 142 8.28 14.11 -8.32
C ARG A 142 8.49 13.23 -7.09
N GLY A 143 8.13 13.72 -5.91
CA GLY A 143 8.06 12.87 -4.71
C GLY A 143 7.06 11.72 -4.85
N GLN A 144 7.06 10.81 -3.88
CA GLN A 144 6.02 9.79 -3.75
C GLN A 144 4.64 10.45 -3.76
N ARG A 145 3.71 9.90 -4.55
CA ARG A 145 2.35 10.43 -4.64
C ARG A 145 1.45 9.73 -3.67
N VAL A 146 0.76 10.52 -2.87
CA VAL A 146 -0.10 10.05 -1.78
C VAL A 146 -1.45 10.75 -1.88
N ILE A 147 -2.53 9.99 -1.74
CA ILE A 147 -3.90 10.50 -1.57
C ILE A 147 -4.29 10.27 -0.12
N PHE A 148 -4.67 11.36 0.55
CA PHE A 148 -5.17 11.34 1.93
C PHE A 148 -6.69 11.22 1.93
N PHE A 149 -7.22 10.39 2.82
CA PHE A 149 -8.66 10.25 3.03
C PHE A 149 -8.97 9.97 4.51
N GLU A 150 -10.12 10.47 4.95
CA GLU A 150 -10.64 10.42 6.33
C GLU A 150 -11.95 9.61 6.40
#